data_AF-A0A822AXX2-F1
#
_entry.id   AF-A0A822AXX2-F1
#
_cell.length_a   1.000
_cell.length_b   1.000
_cell.length_c   1.000
_cell.angle_alpha   90.00
_cell.angle_beta   90.00
_cell.angle_gamma   90.00
#
_symmetry.space_group_name_H-M   'P 1'
#
loop_
_entity.id
_entity.type
_entity.pdbx_description
1 polymer ?
#
loop_
_entity_poly.entity_id
_entity_poly.type
_entity_poly.pdbx_seq_one_letter_code
_entity_poly.pdbx_strand_id
1 'polypeptide(L)'
;MNLRELLIPGVYDYDVEQLAAVQQRAIKISISGHDADVQAQSGTKKMKTVAIPRLQQLDVKVVDYQVLILTPTQKSVQEIQKIVLALGHYIDVTCYTFIDGTNTRNDMKHLEAGVQIVVGTPGYVYDMLKRSVS
;
A
#
# COMPACT_ATOMS: atom_id res chain seq x y z
N MET A 1 8.21 -17.26 2.95
CA MET A 1 8.62 -15.85 3.10
C MET A 1 8.46 -15.34 4.55
N ASN A 2 8.40 -16.22 5.56
CA ASN A 2 8.13 -15.88 6.98
C ASN A 2 7.13 -14.72 7.17
N LEU A 3 5.97 -14.85 6.52
CA LEU A 3 4.89 -13.87 6.62
C LEU A 3 4.14 -14.10 7.94
N ARG A 4 3.54 -13.03 8.47
CA ARG A 4 2.65 -13.13 9.63
C ARG A 4 1.46 -14.01 9.26
N GLU A 5 1.00 -14.84 10.20
CA GLU A 5 -0.01 -15.87 9.94
C GLU A 5 -1.27 -15.33 9.28
N LEU A 6 -1.78 -14.22 9.79
CA LEU A 6 -2.99 -13.58 9.26
C LEU A 6 -2.82 -12.95 7.87
N LEU A 7 -1.60 -12.74 7.37
CA LEU A 7 -1.38 -12.24 6.01
C LEU A 7 -1.34 -13.38 4.97
N ILE A 8 -1.09 -14.61 5.41
CA ILE A 8 -0.93 -15.77 4.51
C ILE A 8 -2.21 -16.03 3.68
N PRO A 9 -3.43 -16.04 4.27
CA PRO A 9 -4.64 -16.27 3.49
C PRO A 9 -4.84 -15.22 2.38
N GLY A 10 -4.66 -13.93 2.69
CA GLY A 10 -4.79 -12.87 1.68
C GLY A 10 -3.76 -12.98 0.55
N VAL A 11 -2.53 -13.40 0.87
CA VAL A 11 -1.47 -13.68 -0.12
C VAL A 11 -1.82 -14.88 -1.02
N TYR A 12 -2.43 -15.91 -0.46
CA TYR A 12 -2.86 -17.09 -1.19
C TYR A 12 -4.04 -16.79 -2.12
N ASP A 13 -5.08 -16.12 -1.60
CA ASP A 13 -6.30 -15.72 -2.32
C ASP A 13 -6.00 -14.79 -3.51
N TYR A 14 -4.82 -14.16 -3.52
CA TYR A 14 -4.39 -13.22 -4.55
C TYR A 14 -3.23 -13.73 -5.42
N ASP A 15 -3.07 -15.05 -5.58
CA ASP A 15 -2.15 -15.68 -6.54
C ASP A 15 -0.67 -15.23 -6.42
N VAL A 16 -0.20 -14.98 -5.20
CA VAL A 16 1.19 -14.51 -4.98
C VAL A 16 2.22 -15.58 -5.35
N GLU A 17 1.85 -16.87 -5.33
CA GLU A 17 2.73 -17.96 -5.75
C GLU A 17 3.14 -17.87 -7.23
N GLN A 18 2.36 -17.17 -8.06
CA GLN A 18 2.63 -16.95 -9.48
C GLN A 18 3.58 -15.76 -9.77
N LEU A 19 4.16 -15.15 -8.72
CA LEU A 19 5.16 -14.09 -8.88
C LEU A 19 6.49 -14.66 -9.36
N ALA A 20 7.16 -13.92 -10.24
CA ALA A 20 8.48 -14.29 -10.77
C ALA A 20 9.54 -14.29 -9.66
N ALA A 21 10.62 -15.05 -9.85
CA ALA A 21 11.71 -15.17 -8.87
C ALA A 21 12.28 -13.80 -8.41
N VAL A 22 12.39 -12.83 -9.34
CA VAL A 22 12.84 -11.46 -9.02
C VAL A 22 11.89 -10.75 -8.04
N GLN A 23 10.58 -10.92 -8.20
CA GLN A 23 9.55 -10.34 -7.34
C GLN A 23 9.56 -11.00 -5.96
N GLN A 24 9.66 -12.32 -5.93
CA GLN A 24 9.78 -13.06 -4.67
C GLN A 24 11.03 -12.65 -3.88
N ARG A 25 12.15 -12.41 -4.56
CA ARG A 25 13.38 -11.91 -3.94
C ARG A 25 13.22 -10.49 -3.42
N ALA A 26 12.61 -9.61 -4.21
CA ALA A 26 12.32 -8.23 -3.82
C ALA A 26 11.43 -8.17 -2.56
N ILE A 27 10.41 -9.03 -2.46
CA ILE A 27 9.55 -9.13 -1.27
C ILE A 27 10.40 -9.51 -0.05
N LYS A 28 11.23 -10.54 -0.15
CA LYS A 28 12.08 -10.99 0.98
C LYS A 28 13.04 -9.90 1.46
N ILE A 29 13.68 -9.17 0.54
CA ILE A 29 14.58 -8.05 0.85
C ILE A 29 13.81 -6.90 1.51
N SER A 30 12.65 -6.55 0.95
CA SER A 30 11.83 -5.45 1.47
C SER A 30 11.31 -5.75 2.88
N ILE A 31 10.87 -6.99 3.15
CA ILE A 31 10.38 -7.42 4.48
C ILE A 31 11.44 -7.24 5.56
N SER A 32 12.72 -7.44 5.24
CA SER A 32 13.81 -7.26 6.21
C SER A 32 14.19 -5.80 6.47
N GLY A 33 13.44 -4.85 5.92
CA GLY A 33 13.62 -3.41 6.18
C GLY A 33 14.67 -2.74 5.31
N HIS A 34 15.17 -3.41 4.27
CA HIS A 34 16.13 -2.82 3.35
C HIS A 34 15.43 -2.06 2.21
N ASP A 35 16.06 -0.98 1.78
CA ASP A 35 15.70 -0.31 0.54
C ASP A 35 15.95 -1.23 -0.65
N ALA A 36 15.03 -1.19 -1.63
CA ALA A 36 15.09 -2.04 -2.80
C ALA A 36 14.67 -1.26 -4.04
N ASP A 37 15.52 -1.30 -5.07
CA ASP A 37 15.14 -0.92 -6.43
C ASP A 37 14.76 -2.18 -7.22
N VAL A 38 13.56 -2.18 -7.80
CA VAL A 38 12.97 -3.35 -8.44
C VAL A 38 12.49 -2.99 -9.84
N GLN A 39 13.28 -3.42 -10.82
CA GLN A 39 12.94 -3.28 -12.23
C GLN A 39 12.17 -4.51 -12.72
N ALA A 40 10.91 -4.30 -13.07
CA ALA A 40 10.03 -5.29 -13.66
C ALA A 40 9.03 -4.57 -14.57
N GLN A 41 8.45 -5.31 -15.53
CA GLN A 41 7.35 -4.79 -16.35
C GLN A 41 6.20 -4.29 -15.47
N SER A 42 5.53 -3.23 -15.94
CA SER A 42 4.37 -2.66 -15.24
C SER A 42 3.23 -3.67 -15.16
N GLY A 43 2.46 -3.59 -14.08
CA GLY A 43 1.26 -4.40 -13.90
C GLY A 43 1.05 -4.87 -12.46
N THR A 44 -0.04 -5.61 -12.26
CA THR A 44 -0.54 -6.07 -10.97
C THR A 44 0.52 -6.85 -10.17
N LYS A 45 1.38 -7.64 -10.83
CA LYS A 45 2.46 -8.38 -10.13
C LYS A 45 3.47 -7.45 -9.44
N LYS A 46 3.82 -6.31 -10.08
CA LYS A 46 4.72 -5.30 -9.48
C LYS A 46 4.04 -4.61 -8.29
N MET A 47 2.74 -4.34 -8.38
CA MET A 47 1.96 -3.76 -7.27
C MET A 47 1.89 -4.71 -6.07
N LYS A 48 1.64 -6.01 -6.29
CA LYS A 48 1.69 -7.03 -5.22
C LYS A 48 3.07 -7.07 -4.55
N THR A 49 4.14 -7.00 -5.36
CA THR A 49 5.54 -6.97 -4.88
C THR A 49 5.80 -5.80 -3.94
N VAL A 50 5.15 -4.64 -4.16
CA VAL A 50 5.24 -3.46 -3.30
C VAL A 50 4.33 -3.59 -2.07
N ALA A 51 3.10 -4.08 -2.21
CA ALA A 51 2.11 -4.10 -1.13
C ALA A 51 2.44 -5.10 -0.02
N ILE A 52 2.83 -6.33 -0.38
CA ILE A 52 3.10 -7.43 0.57
C ILE A 52 4.09 -7.05 1.68
N PRO A 53 5.30 -6.53 1.39
CA PRO A 53 6.24 -6.18 2.44
C PRO A 53 5.71 -5.09 3.38
N ARG A 54 4.89 -4.16 2.87
CA ARG A 54 4.32 -3.07 3.69
C ARG A 54 3.23 -3.60 4.63
N LEU A 55 2.36 -4.49 4.15
CA LEU A 55 1.38 -5.19 4.99
C LEU A 55 2.04 -6.06 6.06
N GLN A 56 3.21 -6.63 5.75
CA GLN A 56 3.98 -7.42 6.70
C GLN A 56 4.61 -6.56 7.80
N GLN A 57 5.04 -5.34 7.48
CA GLN A 57 5.79 -4.46 8.38
C GLN A 57 4.92 -3.56 9.24
N LEU A 58 3.69 -3.26 8.83
CA LEU A 58 2.81 -2.37 9.59
C LEU A 58 2.38 -2.96 10.94
N ASP A 59 2.24 -2.09 11.94
CA ASP A 59 1.57 -2.39 13.20
C ASP A 59 0.06 -2.23 13.01
N VAL A 60 -0.63 -3.37 13.01
CA VAL A 60 -2.09 -3.44 12.82
C VAL A 60 -2.86 -2.83 13.98
N LYS A 61 -2.23 -2.69 15.16
CA LYS A 61 -2.87 -2.16 16.37
C LYS A 61 -2.90 -0.63 16.39
N VAL A 62 -2.07 0.01 15.57
CA VAL A 62 -1.95 1.47 15.50
C VAL A 62 -2.67 1.93 14.23
N VAL A 63 -3.76 2.67 14.40
CA VAL A 63 -4.49 3.31 13.29
C VAL A 63 -3.91 4.70 13.09
N ASP A 64 -2.76 4.75 12.43
CA ASP A 64 -2.03 5.98 12.07
C ASP A 64 -1.22 5.76 10.80
N TYR A 65 -0.78 6.83 10.15
CA TYR A 65 -0.04 6.84 8.89
C TYR A 65 1.30 6.12 8.97
N GLN A 66 1.35 4.89 8.46
CA GLN A 66 2.56 4.05 8.50
C GLN A 66 3.14 3.79 7.12
N VAL A 67 2.32 3.79 6.06
CA VAL A 67 2.75 3.47 4.70
C VAL A 67 2.20 4.48 3.71
N LEU A 68 3.09 5.05 2.90
CA LEU A 68 2.74 5.88 1.74
C LEU A 68 3.15 5.18 0.44
N ILE A 69 2.20 5.01 -0.47
CA ILE A 69 2.43 4.49 -1.83
C ILE A 69 2.08 5.57 -2.85
N LEU A 70 3.10 6.03 -3.59
CA LEU A 70 2.93 7.03 -4.63
C LEU A 70 2.91 6.37 -6.01
N THR A 71 1.98 6.81 -6.87
CA THR A 71 1.83 6.25 -8.22
C THR A 71 1.35 7.32 -9.21
N PRO A 72 1.75 7.26 -10.50
CA PRO A 72 1.57 8.40 -11.41
C PRO A 72 0.13 8.61 -11.89
N THR A 73 -0.76 7.63 -11.78
CA THR A 73 -2.12 7.73 -12.34
C THR A 73 -3.20 7.36 -11.33
N GLN A 74 -4.35 8.02 -11.43
CA GLN A 74 -5.53 7.72 -10.61
C GLN A 74 -5.98 6.26 -10.74
N LYS A 75 -5.90 5.70 -11.96
CA LYS A 75 -6.21 4.28 -12.22
C LYS A 75 -5.28 3.36 -11.42
N SER A 76 -3.99 3.66 -11.38
CA SER A 76 -3.03 2.90 -10.58
C SER A 76 -3.28 3.03 -9.08
N VAL A 77 -3.71 4.22 -8.60
CA VAL A 77 -4.10 4.39 -7.19
C VAL A 77 -5.23 3.42 -6.81
N GLN A 78 -6.29 3.39 -7.62
CA GLN A 78 -7.45 2.54 -7.38
C GLN A 78 -7.09 1.04 -7.47
N GLU A 79 -6.22 0.65 -8.40
CA GLU A 79 -5.76 -0.75 -8.52
C GLU A 79 -4.93 -1.17 -7.31
N ILE A 80 -4.00 -0.32 -6.86
CA ILE A 80 -3.19 -0.59 -5.67
C ILE A 80 -4.07 -0.67 -4.42
N GLN A 81 -5.04 0.23 -4.24
CA GLN A 81 -5.97 0.18 -3.11
C GLN A 81 -6.71 -1.16 -3.04
N LYS A 82 -7.24 -1.64 -4.18
CA LYS A 82 -7.91 -2.95 -4.25
C LYS A 82 -6.99 -4.09 -3.84
N ILE A 83 -5.74 -4.07 -4.33
CA ILE A 83 -4.73 -5.08 -3.99
C ILE A 83 -4.41 -5.04 -2.50
N VAL A 84 -4.20 -3.85 -1.93
CA VAL A 84 -3.88 -3.66 -0.52
C VAL A 84 -5.01 -4.17 0.37
N LEU A 85 -6.26 -3.79 0.09
CA LEU A 85 -7.42 -4.22 0.86
C LEU A 85 -7.67 -5.74 0.74
N ALA A 86 -7.46 -6.32 -0.45
CA ALA A 86 -7.63 -7.76 -0.64
C ALA A 86 -6.54 -8.57 0.09
N LEU A 87 -5.27 -8.20 -0.09
CA LEU A 87 -4.15 -8.86 0.60
C LEU A 87 -4.24 -8.69 2.12
N GLY A 88 -4.66 -7.52 2.58
CA GLY A 88 -4.72 -7.16 3.99
C GLY A 88 -6.05 -7.47 4.69
N HIS A 89 -6.98 -8.15 4.01
CA HIS A 89 -8.33 -8.38 4.53
C HIS A 89 -8.34 -9.02 5.92
N TYR A 90 -7.51 -10.04 6.13
CA TYR A 90 -7.44 -10.82 7.37
C TYR A 90 -6.61 -10.16 8.48
N ILE A 91 -6.01 -8.99 8.23
CA ILE A 91 -5.28 -8.21 9.22
C ILE A 91 -5.96 -6.87 9.54
N ASP A 92 -7.21 -6.69 9.08
CA ASP A 92 -8.04 -5.49 9.29
C ASP A 92 -7.33 -4.17 8.95
N VAL A 93 -6.58 -4.16 7.85
CA VAL A 93 -5.82 -2.96 7.43
C VAL A 93 -6.74 -1.88 6.89
N THR A 94 -6.44 -0.63 7.25
CA THR A 94 -7.08 0.56 6.69
C THR A 94 -6.26 1.14 5.54
N CYS A 95 -6.92 1.44 4.41
CA CYS A 95 -6.28 2.03 3.24
C CYS A 95 -7.14 3.14 2.64
N TYR A 96 -6.60 4.37 2.59
CA TYR A 96 -7.25 5.53 1.97
C TYR A 96 -6.55 5.97 0.69
N THR A 97 -7.28 6.62 -0.20
CA THR A 97 -6.76 7.12 -1.47
C THR A 97 -6.87 8.63 -1.58
N PHE A 98 -5.75 9.29 -1.89
CA PHE A 98 -5.71 10.73 -2.19
C PHE A 98 -5.54 10.91 -3.70
N ILE A 99 -6.60 11.39 -4.34
CA ILE A 99 -6.67 11.57 -5.79
C ILE A 99 -7.35 12.90 -6.11
N ASP A 100 -6.83 13.66 -7.09
CA ASP A 100 -7.50 14.88 -7.57
C ASP A 100 -8.95 14.64 -7.98
N GLY A 101 -9.84 15.57 -7.59
CA GLY A 101 -11.27 15.52 -7.90
C GLY A 101 -12.12 14.84 -6.81
N THR A 102 -11.51 14.36 -5.71
CA THR A 102 -12.24 13.94 -4.51
C THR A 102 -12.66 15.14 -3.66
N ASN A 103 -13.60 14.90 -2.75
CA ASN A 103 -14.05 15.92 -1.82
C ASN A 103 -12.97 16.17 -0.76
N THR A 104 -12.24 17.28 -0.91
CA THR A 104 -11.16 17.68 0.00
C THR A 104 -11.59 17.71 1.47
N ARG A 105 -12.87 18.00 1.78
CA ARG A 105 -13.34 17.96 3.17
C ARG A 105 -13.34 16.54 3.75
N ASN A 106 -13.66 15.54 2.93
CA ASN A 106 -13.57 14.13 3.33
C ASN A 106 -12.11 13.68 3.46
N ASP A 107 -11.24 14.17 2.59
CA ASP A 107 -9.81 13.91 2.65
C ASP A 107 -9.20 14.46 3.96
N MET A 108 -9.57 15.69 4.35
CA MET A 108 -9.18 16.28 5.64
C MET A 108 -9.68 15.48 6.85
N LYS A 109 -10.92 14.98 6.81
CA LYS A 109 -11.43 14.12 7.89
C LYS A 109 -10.62 12.83 8.03
N HIS A 110 -10.18 12.24 6.93
CA HIS A 110 -9.32 11.07 6.99
C HIS A 110 -7.93 11.43 7.51
N LEU A 111 -7.36 12.58 7.08
CA LEU A 111 -6.12 13.16 7.63
C LEU A 111 -6.15 13.29 9.15
N GLU A 112 -7.28 13.72 9.71
CA GLU A 112 -7.46 13.85 11.16
C GLU A 112 -7.70 12.51 11.87
N ALA A 113 -8.46 11.60 11.24
CA ALA A 113 -8.82 10.31 11.83
C ALA A 113 -7.67 9.28 11.81
N GLY A 114 -6.73 9.42 10.87
CA GLY A 114 -5.63 8.47 10.66
C GLY A 114 -6.05 7.25 9.85
N VAL A 115 -5.13 6.77 9.00
CA VAL A 115 -5.23 5.46 8.31
C VAL A 115 -3.85 4.85 8.19
N GLN A 116 -3.76 3.52 8.15
CA GLN A 116 -2.47 2.81 8.12
C GLN A 116 -1.75 2.96 6.78
N ILE A 117 -2.49 2.89 5.68
CA ILE A 117 -1.94 2.96 4.33
C ILE A 117 -2.61 4.09 3.55
N VAL A 118 -1.77 4.89 2.91
CA VAL A 118 -2.16 5.92 1.96
C VAL A 118 -1.65 5.55 0.58
N VAL A 119 -2.51 5.65 -0.42
CA VAL A 119 -2.14 5.54 -1.83
C VAL A 119 -2.56 6.80 -2.56
N GLY A 120 -1.69 7.42 -3.35
CA GLY A 120 -2.09 8.63 -4.06
C GLY A 120 -1.16 9.07 -5.18
N THR A 121 -1.60 10.11 -5.90
CA THR A 121 -0.74 10.79 -6.86
C THR A 121 0.20 11.75 -6.12
N PRO A 122 1.47 11.89 -6.54
CA PRO A 122 2.44 12.72 -5.83
C PRO A 122 1.96 14.17 -5.60
N GLY A 123 1.37 14.80 -6.62
CA GLY A 123 0.88 16.18 -6.53
C GLY A 123 -0.22 16.34 -5.48
N TYR A 124 -1.25 15.50 -5.52
CA TYR A 124 -2.38 15.65 -4.60
C TYR A 124 -2.03 15.27 -3.17
N VAL A 125 -1.23 14.21 -2.96
CA VAL A 125 -0.70 13.88 -1.62
C VAL A 125 0.08 15.06 -1.04
N TYR A 126 0.93 15.70 -1.85
CA TYR A 126 1.68 16.87 -1.43
C TYR A 126 0.79 18.07 -1.07
N ASP A 127 -0.25 18.32 -1.86
CA ASP A 127 -1.24 19.37 -1.56
C ASP A 127 -2.00 19.10 -0.25
N MET A 128 -2.34 17.84 0.02
CA MET A 128 -2.98 17.43 1.28
C MET A 128 -2.04 17.63 2.48
N LEU A 129 -0.78 17.23 2.36
CA LEU A 129 0.23 17.44 3.42
C LEU A 129 0.45 18.93 3.72
N LYS A 130 0.43 19.80 2.70
CA LYS A 130 0.54 21.25 2.91
C LYS A 130 -0.63 21.81 3.73
N ARG A 131 -1.83 21.29 3.49
CA ARG A 131 -3.06 21.75 4.16
C ARG A 131 -3.16 21.25 5.59
N SER A 132 -2.59 20.09 5.92
CA SER A 132 -2.62 19.54 7.28
C SER A 132 -1.64 20.20 8.25
N VAL A 133 -0.63 20.92 7.73
CA VAL A 133 0.38 21.65 8.53
C VAL A 133 0.00 23.13 8.75
N SER A 134 -1.19 23.55 8.29
CA SER A 134 -1.74 24.91 8.47
C SER A 134 -2.81 24.94 9.55
#